data_AF-A0A562TCU9-F1
#
_entry.id   AF-A0A562TCU9-F1
#
_cell.length_a   1.000
_cell.length_b   1.000
_cell.length_c   1.000
_cell.angle_alpha   90.00
_cell.angle_beta   90.00
_cell.angle_gamma   90.00
#
_symmetry.space_group_name_H-M   'P 1'
#
loop_
_entity.id
_entity.type
_entity.pdbx_description
1 polymer ?
#
loop_
_entity_poly.entity_id
_entity_poly.type
_entity_poly.pdbx_seq_one_letter_code
_entity_poly.pdbx_strand_id
1 'polypeptide(L)'
;MEIPTQSSDLQQQINTWKSEVDNVRNDIRDMRGRLEQLAHKKTDPEMLVHVEHFQNQFICQLEVADELFHDLKQSAKKLSNNGVLAIVHDDRPVDDADTLYDRMETFKKIYGELKNEFDQFVK
;
A
#
# COMPACT_ATOMS: atom_id res chain seq x y z
N MET A 1 28.04 -20.67 15.55
CA MET A 1 27.57 -19.42 14.90
C MET A 1 26.17 -19.71 14.41
N GLU A 2 25.15 -19.34 15.18
CA GLU A 2 23.75 -19.61 14.87
C GLU A 2 23.05 -18.27 14.61
N ILE A 3 23.28 -17.72 13.42
CA ILE A 3 22.53 -16.56 12.91
C ILE A 3 22.49 -16.62 11.37
N PRO A 4 21.66 -17.50 10.78
CA PRO A 4 21.12 -17.18 9.44
C PRO A 4 19.59 -17.16 9.36
N THR A 5 18.87 -17.69 10.35
CA THR A 5 17.43 -17.97 10.18
C THR A 5 16.56 -16.71 10.26
N GLN A 6 16.84 -15.77 11.17
CA GLN A 6 16.01 -14.56 11.34
C GLN A 6 16.10 -13.57 10.17
N SER A 7 17.28 -13.37 9.57
CA SER A 7 17.43 -12.44 8.43
C SER A 7 16.72 -12.94 7.18
N SER A 8 16.77 -14.26 6.93
CA SER A 8 16.08 -14.89 5.80
C SER A 8 14.56 -14.80 5.92
N ASP A 9 14.03 -15.00 7.12
CA ASP A 9 12.59 -14.94 7.39
C ASP A 9 12.02 -13.52 7.19
N LEU A 10 12.74 -12.51 7.71
CA LEU A 10 12.40 -11.10 7.51
C LEU A 10 12.47 -10.66 6.04
N GLN A 11 13.47 -11.13 5.28
CA GLN A 11 13.53 -10.84 3.84
C GLN A 11 12.36 -11.45 3.08
N GLN A 12 11.98 -12.68 3.42
CA GLN A 12 10.81 -13.34 2.84
C GLN A 12 9.53 -12.57 3.17
N GLN A 13 9.37 -12.14 4.43
CA GLN A 13 8.23 -11.34 4.87
C GLN A 13 8.12 -10.01 4.09
N ILE A 14 9.23 -9.28 3.93
CA ILE A 14 9.25 -8.02 3.17
C ILE A 14 8.86 -8.27 1.71
N ASN A 15 9.29 -9.37 1.10
CA ASN A 15 8.89 -9.72 -0.26
C ASN A 15 7.39 -10.03 -0.36
N THR A 16 6.84 -10.77 0.61
CA THR A 16 5.39 -11.01 0.71
C THR A 16 4.63 -9.69 0.79
N TRP A 17 5.06 -8.76 1.66
CA TRP A 17 4.42 -7.46 1.80
C TRP A 17 4.48 -6.61 0.54
N LYS A 18 5.60 -6.63 -0.20
CA LYS A 18 5.69 -5.95 -1.50
C LYS A 18 4.65 -6.48 -2.49
N SER A 19 4.46 -7.80 -2.55
CA SER A 19 3.43 -8.40 -3.39
C SER A 19 2.03 -8.01 -2.93
N GLU A 20 1.76 -7.95 -1.62
CA GLU A 20 0.47 -7.51 -1.09
C GLU A 20 0.17 -6.04 -1.42
N VAL A 21 1.16 -5.15 -1.27
CA VAL A 21 1.02 -3.73 -1.62
C VAL A 21 0.75 -3.56 -3.13
N ASP A 22 1.45 -4.33 -3.98
CA ASP A 22 1.20 -4.30 -5.43
C ASP A 22 -0.21 -4.82 -5.78
N ASN A 23 -0.68 -5.87 -5.11
CA ASN A 23 -2.04 -6.37 -5.29
C ASN A 23 -3.08 -5.32 -4.92
N VAL A 24 -2.91 -4.63 -3.79
CA VAL A 24 -3.81 -3.53 -3.37
C VAL A 24 -3.78 -2.39 -4.39
N ARG A 25 -2.59 -2.03 -4.90
CA ARG A 25 -2.44 -1.00 -5.94
C ARG A 25 -3.22 -1.36 -7.21
N ASN A 26 -3.15 -2.62 -7.64
CA ASN A 26 -3.89 -3.10 -8.80
C ASN A 26 -5.40 -3.10 -8.54
N ASP A 27 -5.85 -3.56 -7.38
CA ASP A 27 -7.27 -3.54 -7.00
C ASP A 27 -7.84 -2.11 -7.00
N ILE A 28 -7.12 -1.13 -6.42
CA ILE A 28 -7.54 0.28 -6.44
C ILE A 28 -7.63 0.82 -7.87
N ARG A 29 -6.70 0.43 -8.76
CA ARG A 29 -6.77 0.82 -10.18
C ARG A 29 -7.99 0.24 -10.88
N ASP A 30 -8.33 -1.02 -10.59
CA ASP A 30 -9.54 -1.66 -11.11
C ASP A 30 -10.81 -1.00 -10.57
N MET A 31 -10.87 -0.71 -9.27
CA MET A 31 -11.98 0.02 -8.63
C MET A 31 -12.15 1.41 -9.23
N ARG A 32 -11.06 2.14 -9.45
CA ARG A 32 -11.08 3.44 -10.12
C ARG A 32 -11.64 3.34 -11.54
N GLY A 33 -11.22 2.35 -12.33
CA GLY A 33 -11.77 2.12 -13.67
C GLY A 33 -13.28 1.83 -13.67
N ARG A 34 -13.78 1.13 -12.65
CA ARG A 34 -15.23 0.92 -12.46
C ARG A 34 -15.95 2.20 -12.04
N LEU A 35 -15.34 2.98 -11.14
CA LEU A 35 -15.87 4.27 -10.69
C LEU A 35 -16.00 5.26 -11.86
N GLU A 36 -15.00 5.32 -12.74
CA GLU A 36 -15.04 6.13 -13.95
C GLU A 36 -16.20 5.70 -14.85
N GLN A 37 -16.42 4.40 -15.08
CA GLN A 37 -17.56 3.91 -15.86
C GLN A 37 -18.93 4.26 -15.24
N LEU A 38 -19.02 4.27 -13.91
CA LEU A 38 -20.22 4.68 -13.18
C LEU A 38 -20.50 6.18 -13.33
N ALA A 39 -19.46 7.00 -13.19
CA ALA A 39 -19.54 8.45 -13.35
C ALA A 39 -20.00 8.86 -14.77
N HIS A 40 -19.57 8.15 -15.81
CA HIS A 40 -20.03 8.41 -17.18
C HIS A 40 -21.51 8.03 -17.42
N LYS A 41 -22.07 7.09 -16.64
CA LYS A 41 -23.43 6.57 -16.84
C LYS A 41 -24.50 7.35 -16.09
N LYS A 42 -24.15 8.06 -15.02
CA LYS A 42 -25.12 8.72 -14.15
C LYS A 42 -24.70 10.19 -13.94
N THR A 43 -25.64 11.10 -14.19
CA THR A 43 -25.45 12.54 -14.06
C THR A 43 -26.07 13.09 -12.77
N ASP A 44 -26.34 12.22 -11.80
CA ASP A 44 -26.95 12.62 -10.55
C ASP A 44 -25.94 13.37 -9.66
N PRO A 45 -26.27 14.58 -9.15
CA PRO A 45 -25.36 15.38 -8.35
C PRO A 45 -24.87 14.67 -7.08
N GLU A 46 -25.74 13.89 -6.41
CA GLU A 46 -25.37 13.17 -5.19
C GLU A 46 -24.38 12.05 -5.50
N MET A 47 -24.54 11.39 -6.65
CA MET A 47 -23.59 10.39 -7.09
C MET A 47 -22.21 10.99 -7.43
N LEU A 48 -22.17 12.16 -8.05
CA LEU A 48 -20.90 12.84 -8.36
C LEU A 48 -20.11 13.17 -7.09
N VAL A 49 -20.79 13.52 -5.99
CA VAL A 49 -20.15 13.72 -4.68
C VAL A 49 -19.52 12.43 -4.18
N HIS A 50 -20.23 11.29 -4.27
CA HIS A 50 -19.66 10.00 -3.90
C HIS A 50 -18.49 9.59 -4.79
N VAL A 51 -18.56 9.87 -6.10
CA VAL A 51 -17.45 9.63 -7.03
C VAL A 51 -16.21 10.42 -6.61
N GLU A 52 -16.34 11.70 -6.31
CA GLU A 52 -15.22 12.52 -5.85
C GLU A 52 -14.64 12.00 -4.52
N HIS A 53 -15.51 11.56 -3.59
CA HIS A 53 -15.10 10.97 -2.32
C HIS A 53 -14.20 9.74 -2.53
N PHE A 54 -14.63 8.78 -3.35
CA PHE A 54 -13.85 7.58 -3.64
C PHE A 54 -12.58 7.89 -4.44
N GLN A 55 -12.62 8.84 -5.38
CA GLN A 55 -11.42 9.24 -6.10
C GLN A 55 -10.34 9.78 -5.16
N ASN A 56 -10.71 10.63 -4.21
CA ASN A 56 -9.77 11.17 -3.23
C ASN A 56 -9.20 10.08 -2.31
N GLN A 57 -10.04 9.15 -1.85
CA GLN A 57 -9.59 8.02 -1.04
C GLN A 57 -8.65 7.08 -1.82
N PHE A 58 -8.94 6.80 -3.10
CA PHE A 58 -8.08 6.00 -3.96
C PHE A 58 -6.71 6.65 -4.17
N ILE A 59 -6.67 7.97 -4.38
CA ILE A 59 -5.41 8.71 -4.51
C ILE A 59 -4.59 8.57 -3.23
N CYS A 60 -5.19 8.89 -2.07
CA CYS A 60 -4.52 8.78 -0.78
C CYS A 60 -3.99 7.37 -0.52
N GLN A 61 -4.80 6.34 -0.78
CA GLN A 61 -4.38 4.95 -0.56
C GLN A 61 -3.27 4.51 -1.52
N LEU A 62 -3.24 5.02 -2.76
CA LEU A 62 -2.13 4.78 -3.70
C LEU A 62 -0.85 5.48 -3.23
N GLU A 63 -0.93 6.71 -2.71
CA GLU A 63 0.22 7.41 -2.15
C GLU A 63 0.80 6.65 -0.96
N VAL A 64 -0.05 6.21 -0.03
CA VAL A 64 0.38 5.36 1.10
C VAL A 64 0.99 4.05 0.63
N ALA A 65 0.42 3.42 -0.41
CA ALA A 65 0.97 2.20 -1.01
C ALA A 65 2.36 2.43 -1.61
N ASP A 66 2.55 3.51 -2.38
CA ASP A 66 3.82 3.85 -3.02
C ASP A 66 4.89 4.20 -1.95
N GLU A 67 4.53 4.93 -0.88
CA GLU A 67 5.43 5.18 0.26
C GLU A 67 5.83 3.87 0.97
N LEU A 68 4.84 3.04 1.32
CA LEU A 68 5.09 1.77 2.01
C LEU A 68 5.93 0.81 1.17
N PHE A 69 5.70 0.76 -0.14
CA PHE A 69 6.53 -0.01 -1.06
C PHE A 69 7.98 0.48 -1.10
N HIS A 70 8.19 1.80 -1.05
CA HIS A 70 9.51 2.40 -0.97
C HIS A 70 10.22 1.98 0.32
N ASP A 71 9.56 2.12 1.47
CA ASP A 71 10.10 1.78 2.79
C ASP A 71 10.46 0.29 2.88
N LEU A 72 9.60 -0.60 2.34
CA LEU A 72 9.87 -2.03 2.21
C LEU A 72 11.11 -2.31 1.34
N LYS A 73 11.30 -1.55 0.26
CA LYS A 73 12.48 -1.67 -0.61
C LYS A 73 13.76 -1.22 0.09
N GLN A 74 13.71 -0.12 0.83
CA GLN A 74 14.83 0.41 1.61
C GLN A 74 15.24 -0.58 2.71
N SER A 75 14.25 -1.15 3.40
CA SER A 75 14.42 -2.15 4.46
C SER A 75 15.02 -3.46 3.94
N ALA A 76 14.55 -3.97 2.80
CA ALA A 76 15.15 -5.12 2.14
C ALA A 76 16.63 -4.88 1.77
N LYS A 77 16.94 -3.68 1.27
CA LYS A 77 18.31 -3.27 0.91
C LYS A 77 19.19 -3.19 2.15
N LYS A 78 18.72 -2.59 3.25
CA LYS A 78 19.43 -2.54 4.54
C LYS A 78 19.79 -3.94 5.03
N LEU A 79 18.83 -4.87 4.96
CA LEU A 79 19.00 -6.24 5.43
C LEU A 79 19.96 -7.05 4.55
N SER A 80 19.92 -6.85 3.22
CA SER A 80 20.84 -7.48 2.28
C SER A 80 22.29 -7.00 2.40
N ASN A 81 22.51 -5.80 2.94
CA ASN A 81 23.81 -5.14 2.96
C ASN A 81 24.43 -5.14 4.37
N ASN A 82 24.07 -6.11 5.22
CA ASN A 82 24.50 -6.25 6.62
C ASN A 82 24.28 -4.98 7.47
N GLY A 83 23.21 -4.22 7.20
CA GLY A 83 22.89 -2.97 7.92
C GLY A 83 23.58 -1.72 7.38
N VAL A 84 24.43 -1.83 6.35
CA VAL A 84 25.06 -0.67 5.71
C VAL A 84 24.14 -0.17 4.60
N LEU A 85 23.36 0.88 4.88
CA LEU A 85 22.67 1.62 3.83
C LEU A 85 23.73 2.28 2.95
N ALA A 86 23.88 1.79 1.71
CA ALA A 86 24.66 2.47 0.70
C ALA A 86 24.04 3.85 0.50
N ILE A 87 24.65 4.88 1.10
CA ILE A 87 24.26 6.30 1.14
C ILE A 87 23.23 6.60 0.06
N VAL A 88 21.96 6.39 0.40
CA VAL A 88 20.86 6.87 -0.41
C VAL A 88 20.61 8.26 0.16
N HIS A 89 20.66 9.28 -0.70
CA HIS A 89 20.24 10.66 -0.40
C HIS A 89 18.72 10.70 -0.14
N ASP A 90 18.23 9.85 0.75
CA ASP A 90 16.86 9.83 1.23
C ASP A 90 16.97 10.15 2.72
N ASP A 91 16.57 11.38 3.08
CA ASP A 91 16.66 11.92 4.45
C ASP A 91 15.73 11.18 5.43
N ARG A 92 14.90 10.23 4.97
CA ARG A 92 14.05 9.43 5.88
C ARG A 92 14.83 8.25 6.46
N PRO A 93 14.82 8.09 7.80
CA PRO A 93 15.37 6.89 8.43
C PRO A 93 14.57 5.67 7.97
N VAL A 94 15.27 4.57 7.66
CA VAL A 94 14.63 3.28 7.40
C VAL A 94 13.87 2.84 8.63
N ASP A 95 12.56 2.68 8.50
CA ASP A 95 11.69 2.17 9.55
C ASP A 95 12.16 0.79 10.06
N ASP A 96 11.98 0.57 11.35
CA ASP A 96 12.20 -0.74 11.96
C ASP A 96 11.13 -1.74 11.52
N ALA A 97 11.44 -3.03 11.62
CA ALA A 97 10.51 -4.09 11.20
C ALA A 97 9.13 -3.94 11.88
N ASP A 98 9.12 -3.60 13.18
CA ASP A 98 7.91 -3.39 13.97
C ASP A 98 7.03 -2.26 13.42
N THR A 99 7.64 -1.14 13.03
CA THR A 99 6.94 -0.02 12.40
C THR A 99 6.37 -0.40 11.03
N LEU A 100 7.09 -1.21 10.26
CA LEU A 100 6.56 -1.73 8.99
C LEU A 100 5.37 -2.69 9.19
N TYR A 101 5.40 -3.50 10.26
CA TYR A 101 4.26 -4.35 10.63
C TYR A 101 3.02 -3.50 10.93
N ASP A 102 3.14 -2.49 11.80
CA ASP A 102 2.03 -1.60 12.16
C ASP A 102 1.48 -0.83 10.94
N ARG A 103 2.38 -0.30 10.10
CA ARG A 103 2.00 0.39 8.85
C ARG A 103 1.29 -0.56 7.88
N MET A 104 1.76 -1.80 7.72
CA MET A 104 1.09 -2.79 6.88
C MET A 104 -0.28 -3.19 7.43
N GLU A 105 -0.43 -3.36 8.75
CA GLU A 105 -1.72 -3.68 9.37
C GLU A 105 -2.73 -2.56 9.17
N THR A 106 -2.32 -1.32 9.45
CA THR A 106 -3.14 -0.13 9.22
C THR A 106 -3.51 0.02 7.75
N PHE A 107 -2.55 -0.16 6.84
CA PHE A 107 -2.78 -0.11 5.39
C PHE A 107 -3.82 -1.12 4.94
N LYS A 108 -3.71 -2.39 5.39
CA LYS A 108 -4.68 -3.45 5.05
C LYS A 108 -6.06 -3.15 5.61
N LYS A 109 -6.14 -2.63 6.83
CA LYS A 109 -7.40 -2.27 7.47
C LYS A 109 -8.12 -1.18 6.68
N ILE A 110 -7.44 -0.07 6.38
CA ILE A 110 -7.99 1.04 5.60
C ILE A 110 -8.43 0.57 4.22
N TYR A 111 -7.62 -0.24 3.54
CA TYR A 111 -7.99 -0.83 2.25
C TYR A 111 -9.24 -1.72 2.36
N GLY A 112 -9.33 -2.56 3.39
CA GLY A 112 -10.49 -3.43 3.61
C GLY A 112 -11.78 -2.63 3.82
N GLU A 113 -11.72 -1.56 4.61
CA GLU A 113 -12.84 -0.64 4.84
C GLU A 113 -13.25 0.06 3.54
N LEU A 114 -12.28 0.63 2.81
CA LEU A 114 -12.47 1.29 1.53
C LEU A 114 -13.10 0.37 0.48
N LYS A 115 -12.60 -0.87 0.37
CA LYS A 115 -13.13 -1.87 -0.56
C LYS A 115 -14.56 -2.26 -0.24
N ASN A 116 -14.88 -2.42 1.05
CA ASN A 116 -16.24 -2.73 1.48
C ASN A 116 -17.20 -1.57 1.19
N GLU A 117 -16.80 -0.33 1.48
CA GLU A 117 -17.60 0.86 1.19
C GLU A 117 -17.87 1.01 -0.31
N PHE A 118 -16.84 0.79 -1.14
CA PHE A 118 -16.99 0.84 -2.59
C PHE A 118 -17.87 -0.29 -3.13
N ASP A 119 -17.76 -1.51 -2.63
CA ASP A 119 -18.62 -2.63 -3.05
C ASP A 119 -20.09 -2.33 -2.75
N GLN A 120 -20.38 -1.74 -1.59
CA GLN A 120 -21.73 -1.29 -1.23
C GLN A 120 -22.23 -0.17 -2.14
N PHE A 121 -21.36 0.72 -2.61
CA PHE A 121 -21.71 1.79 -3.53
C PHE A 121 -21.95 1.31 -4.97
N VAL A 122 -21.19 0.32 -5.44
CA VAL A 122 -21.30 -0.23 -6.80
C VAL A 122 -22.46 -1.21 -6.95
N LYS A 123 -22.91 -1.83 -5.85
CA LYS A 123 -24.03 -2.76 -5.81
C LYS A 123 -25.36 -2.12 -6.22
#